data_AF-A0A927XUN3-F1
#
_entry.id   AF-A0A927XUN3-F1
#
_cell.length_a   1.000
_cell.length_b   1.000
_cell.length_c   1.000
_cell.angle_alpha   90.00
_cell.angle_beta   90.00
_cell.angle_gamma   90.00
#
_symmetry.space_group_name_H-M   'P 1'
#
loop_
_entity.id
_entity.type
_entity.pdbx_description
1 polymer ?
#
loop_
_entity_poly.entity_id
_entity_poly.type
_entity_poly.pdbx_seq_one_letter_code
_entity_poly.pdbx_strand_id
1 'polypeptide(L)'
;MSSEIERKFLLPSLSKDEISNLAPEKLLEFSKALLPEEKLKELIPEKDFNYIMSSNITHDELTKLLKTEKYSKLAELFRNIKIEKISKILRKSLPLLPEEKLKNATFLEIEQSYLDAPDGEENRVRAINNKIFVKTVKIPISNIERKENERPISKDDYYKYLNSKIGNTLEKIRCQFKDDEITYDIDIYTDVNLTGVVIVEVEFPSQKHADNFIPPNWFGIEVKPKSKN
;
A
#
# COMPACT_ATOMS: atom_id res chain seq x y z
N MET A 1 8.34 20.94 -7.80
CA MET A 1 8.13 20.82 -6.35
C MET A 1 6.76 21.38 -6.04
N SER A 2 5.87 20.55 -5.51
CA SER A 2 4.55 20.95 -4.99
C SER A 2 4.66 21.22 -3.49
N SER A 3 3.73 22.00 -2.93
CA SER A 3 3.50 22.03 -1.49
C SER A 3 2.31 21.12 -1.17
N GLU A 4 2.46 20.25 -0.18
CA GLU A 4 1.42 19.36 0.32
C GLU A 4 1.13 19.68 1.78
N ILE A 5 -0.16 19.80 2.12
CA ILE A 5 -0.64 20.05 3.47
C ILE A 5 -1.39 18.80 3.90
N GLU A 6 -0.82 18.05 4.85
CA GLU A 6 -1.32 16.73 5.24
C GLU A 6 -1.49 16.61 6.76
N ARG A 7 -2.56 15.95 7.21
CA ARG A 7 -2.75 15.48 8.59
C ARG A 7 -2.86 13.96 8.59
N LYS A 8 -2.30 13.29 9.60
CA LYS A 8 -2.28 11.82 9.67
C LYS A 8 -2.97 11.35 10.94
N PHE A 9 -3.72 10.27 10.84
CA PHE A 9 -4.44 9.70 11.97
C PHE A 9 -4.30 8.18 11.97
N LEU A 10 -4.07 7.60 13.14
CA LEU A 10 -4.19 6.17 13.34
C LEU A 10 -5.66 5.80 13.28
N LEU A 11 -5.98 4.74 12.54
CA LEU A 11 -7.29 4.09 12.61
C LEU A 11 -7.20 2.85 13.51
N PRO A 12 -8.34 2.29 13.95
CA PRO A 12 -8.35 0.99 14.60
C PRO A 12 -7.57 -0.05 13.81
N SER A 13 -6.61 -0.72 14.45
CA SER A 13 -5.86 -1.81 13.82
C SER A 13 -6.78 -2.95 13.40
N LEU A 14 -6.45 -3.56 12.27
CA LEU A 14 -7.18 -4.72 11.74
C LEU A 14 -6.62 -6.02 12.30
N SER A 15 -7.42 -7.08 12.19
CA SER A 15 -7.00 -8.43 12.59
C SER A 15 -5.75 -8.85 11.81
N LYS A 16 -4.65 -9.07 12.53
CA LYS A 16 -3.39 -9.55 11.93
C LYS A 16 -3.59 -10.86 11.19
N ASP A 17 -4.44 -11.75 11.70
CA ASP A 17 -4.74 -13.03 11.04
C ASP A 17 -5.50 -12.85 9.73
N GLU A 18 -6.48 -11.95 9.68
CA GLU A 18 -7.22 -11.65 8.44
C GLU A 18 -6.29 -11.03 7.38
N ILE A 19 -5.31 -10.23 7.80
CA ILE A 19 -4.32 -9.61 6.88
C ILE A 19 -3.23 -10.61 6.45
N SER A 20 -2.70 -11.43 7.36
CA SER A 20 -1.71 -12.47 7.03
C SER A 20 -2.27 -13.51 6.06
N ASN A 21 -3.58 -13.75 6.07
CA ASN A 21 -4.26 -14.60 5.08
C ASN A 21 -4.29 -14.01 3.65
N LEU A 22 -3.70 -12.82 3.44
CA LEU A 22 -3.50 -12.20 2.13
C LEU A 22 -2.10 -12.44 1.57
N ALA A 23 -1.27 -13.24 2.25
CA ALA A 23 0.04 -13.65 1.74
C ALA A 23 -0.09 -14.46 0.43
N PRO A 24 0.89 -14.37 -0.49
CA PRO A 24 0.82 -15.00 -1.81
C PRO A 24 0.47 -16.48 -1.81
N GLU A 25 1.02 -17.27 -0.89
CA GLU A 25 0.75 -18.70 -0.75
C GLU A 25 -0.70 -18.99 -0.34
N LYS A 26 -1.30 -18.13 0.50
CA LYS A 26 -2.70 -18.22 0.91
C LYS A 26 -3.64 -17.77 -0.21
N LEU A 27 -3.24 -16.78 -0.97
CA LEU A 27 -3.95 -16.39 -2.19
C LEU A 27 -3.87 -17.49 -3.26
N LEU A 28 -2.74 -18.18 -3.36
CA LEU A 28 -2.59 -19.34 -4.25
C LEU A 28 -3.53 -20.47 -3.85
N GLU A 29 -3.53 -20.87 -2.57
CA GLU A 29 -4.49 -21.84 -2.01
C GLU A 29 -5.94 -21.44 -2.30
N PHE A 30 -6.29 -20.18 -2.07
CA PHE A 30 -7.63 -19.67 -2.34
C PHE A 30 -7.99 -19.69 -3.83
N SER A 31 -7.05 -19.33 -4.72
CA SER A 31 -7.28 -19.33 -6.16
C SER A 31 -7.60 -20.72 -6.72
N LYS A 32 -7.04 -21.79 -6.12
CA LYS A 32 -7.35 -23.19 -6.46
C LYS A 32 -8.82 -23.55 -6.20
N ALA A 33 -9.41 -22.94 -5.18
CA ALA A 33 -10.82 -23.17 -4.84
C ALA A 33 -11.78 -22.30 -5.66
N LEU A 34 -11.31 -21.13 -6.13
CA LEU A 34 -12.14 -20.15 -6.84
C LEU A 34 -12.21 -20.41 -8.35
N LEU A 35 -11.13 -20.92 -8.96
CA LEU A 35 -11.00 -21.04 -10.41
C LEU A 35 -10.77 -22.49 -10.84
N PRO A 36 -11.36 -22.93 -11.98
CA PRO A 36 -10.98 -24.18 -12.63
C PRO A 36 -9.49 -24.22 -12.98
N GLU A 37 -8.92 -25.42 -13.03
CA GLU A 37 -7.49 -25.64 -13.31
C GLU A 37 -7.07 -25.03 -14.66
N GLU A 38 -7.92 -25.14 -15.67
CA GLU A 38 -7.69 -24.61 -17.01
C GLU A 38 -7.49 -23.09 -16.98
N LYS A 39 -8.27 -22.39 -16.15
CA LYS A 39 -8.13 -20.94 -15.97
C LYS A 39 -6.83 -20.58 -15.27
N LEU A 40 -6.38 -21.39 -14.32
CA LEU A 40 -5.09 -21.17 -13.66
C LEU A 40 -3.91 -21.43 -14.61
N LYS A 41 -4.02 -22.41 -15.52
CA LYS A 41 -3.03 -22.66 -16.59
C LYS A 41 -2.92 -21.51 -17.59
N GLU A 42 -3.95 -20.69 -17.77
CA GLU A 42 -3.87 -19.48 -18.60
C GLU A 42 -3.07 -18.34 -17.92
N LEU A 43 -2.94 -18.36 -16.60
CA LEU A 43 -2.26 -17.34 -15.79
C LEU A 43 -0.80 -17.67 -15.48
N ILE A 44 -0.46 -18.95 -15.52
CA ILE A 44 0.85 -19.49 -15.18
C ILE A 44 1.44 -20.18 -16.42
N PRO A 45 2.67 -19.85 -16.85
CA PRO A 45 3.30 -20.56 -17.96
C PRO A 45 3.33 -22.07 -17.72
N GLU A 46 2.94 -22.84 -18.74
CA GLU A 46 2.68 -24.28 -18.65
C GLU A 46 3.83 -25.07 -18.00
N LYS A 47 5.08 -24.77 -18.40
CA LYS A 47 6.28 -25.42 -17.88
C LYS A 47 6.50 -25.23 -16.37
N ASP A 48 5.92 -24.17 -15.79
CA ASP A 48 6.08 -23.82 -14.37
C ASP A 48 4.83 -24.18 -13.55
N PHE A 49 3.72 -24.57 -14.20
CA PHE A 49 2.44 -24.83 -13.55
C PHE A 49 2.55 -25.88 -12.45
N ASN A 50 3.08 -27.07 -12.78
CA ASN A 50 3.22 -28.15 -11.80
C ASN A 50 4.09 -27.74 -10.61
N TYR A 51 5.18 -27.01 -10.84
CA TYR A 51 6.06 -26.54 -9.77
C TYR A 51 5.33 -25.57 -8.83
N ILE A 52 4.72 -24.51 -9.38
CA ILE A 52 3.99 -23.50 -8.59
C ILE A 52 2.79 -24.14 -7.87
N MET A 53 2.10 -25.07 -8.52
CA MET A 53 0.87 -25.67 -7.98
C MET A 53 1.14 -26.81 -6.98
N SER A 54 2.33 -27.40 -6.98
CA SER A 54 2.71 -28.55 -6.13
C SER A 54 2.81 -28.24 -4.62
N SER A 55 2.48 -27.02 -4.18
CA SER A 55 2.56 -26.55 -2.79
C SER A 55 3.97 -26.53 -2.19
N ASN A 56 5.01 -26.87 -2.95
CA ASN A 56 6.42 -26.82 -2.54
C ASN A 56 7.08 -25.46 -2.76
N ILE A 57 6.40 -24.53 -3.44
CA ILE A 57 6.92 -23.18 -3.62
C ILE A 57 6.86 -22.42 -2.29
N THR A 58 7.99 -21.86 -1.88
CA THR A 58 8.06 -21.04 -0.67
C THR A 58 7.43 -19.67 -0.88
N HIS A 59 7.08 -19.00 0.23
CA HIS A 59 6.62 -17.61 0.22
C HIS A 59 7.57 -16.69 -0.59
N ASP A 60 8.86 -16.74 -0.28
CA ASP A 60 9.88 -15.89 -0.93
C ASP A 60 10.01 -16.16 -2.43
N GLU A 61 9.96 -17.43 -2.85
CA GLU A 61 9.99 -17.80 -4.26
C GLU A 61 8.76 -17.26 -4.98
N LEU A 62 7.57 -17.48 -4.45
CA LEU A 62 6.34 -17.01 -5.07
C LEU A 62 6.30 -15.48 -5.15
N THR A 63 6.67 -14.79 -4.06
CA THR A 63 6.80 -13.32 -4.04
C THR A 63 7.76 -12.82 -5.11
N LYS A 64 8.93 -13.46 -5.30
CA LYS A 64 9.88 -13.08 -6.36
C LYS A 64 9.29 -13.30 -7.76
N LEU A 65 8.60 -14.41 -8.01
CA LEU A 65 7.99 -14.69 -9.31
C LEU A 65 6.92 -13.66 -9.67
N LEU A 66 6.06 -13.29 -8.72
CA LEU A 66 4.99 -12.30 -8.90
C LEU A 66 5.51 -10.90 -9.26
N LYS A 67 6.77 -10.59 -8.95
CA LYS A 67 7.41 -9.32 -9.33
C LYS A 67 7.88 -9.26 -10.80
N THR A 68 7.85 -10.37 -11.51
CA THR A 68 8.29 -10.47 -12.91
C THR A 68 7.13 -10.30 -13.91
N GLU A 69 7.43 -9.80 -15.10
CA GLU A 69 6.43 -9.67 -16.18
C GLU A 69 5.81 -11.01 -16.57
N LYS A 70 6.59 -12.10 -16.44
CA LYS A 70 6.20 -13.46 -16.76
C LYS A 70 4.96 -13.94 -15.99
N TYR A 71 4.77 -13.48 -14.75
CA TYR A 71 3.63 -13.86 -13.89
C TYR A 71 2.72 -12.67 -13.56
N SER A 72 2.76 -11.61 -14.37
CA SER A 72 1.96 -10.40 -14.19
C SER A 72 0.45 -10.66 -14.09
N LYS A 73 -0.08 -11.63 -14.84
CA LYS A 73 -1.49 -12.03 -14.79
C LYS A 73 -1.87 -12.69 -13.45
N LEU A 74 -1.02 -13.56 -12.93
CA LEU A 74 -1.23 -14.18 -11.61
C LEU A 74 -1.15 -13.12 -10.50
N ALA A 75 -0.17 -12.21 -10.58
CA ALA A 75 -0.05 -11.09 -9.65
C ALA A 75 -1.29 -10.18 -9.69
N GLU A 76 -1.84 -9.93 -10.88
CA GLU A 76 -3.07 -9.17 -11.03
C GLU A 76 -4.29 -9.88 -10.41
N LEU A 77 -4.43 -11.18 -10.59
CA LEU A 77 -5.48 -11.97 -9.91
C LEU A 77 -5.35 -11.83 -8.38
N PHE A 78 -4.15 -12.01 -7.83
CA PHE A 78 -3.91 -11.95 -6.39
C PHE A 78 -4.20 -10.57 -5.84
N ARG A 79 -3.80 -9.52 -6.54
CA ARG A 79 -4.11 -8.13 -6.19
C ARG A 79 -5.62 -7.89 -6.15
N ASN A 80 -6.37 -8.38 -7.14
CA ASN A 80 -7.83 -8.21 -7.17
C ASN A 80 -8.50 -8.92 -5.98
N ILE A 81 -8.10 -10.16 -5.68
CA ILE A 81 -8.60 -10.91 -4.51
C ILE A 81 -8.24 -10.17 -3.20
N LYS A 82 -7.03 -9.64 -3.10
CA LYS A 82 -6.55 -8.88 -1.93
C LYS A 82 -7.40 -7.62 -1.73
N ILE A 83 -7.69 -6.87 -2.80
CA ILE A 83 -8.53 -5.68 -2.78
C ILE A 83 -9.95 -6.01 -2.30
N GLU A 84 -10.58 -7.05 -2.84
CA GLU A 84 -11.92 -7.46 -2.43
C GLU A 84 -11.98 -7.84 -0.95
N LYS A 85 -11.00 -8.62 -0.48
CA LYS A 85 -10.91 -9.03 0.92
C LYS A 85 -10.66 -7.83 1.84
N ILE A 86 -9.76 -6.92 1.50
CA ILE A 86 -9.50 -5.71 2.29
C ILE A 86 -10.72 -4.81 2.31
N SER A 87 -11.40 -4.61 1.17
CA SER A 87 -12.64 -3.85 1.11
C SER A 87 -13.70 -4.42 2.06
N LYS A 88 -13.81 -5.75 2.17
CA LYS A 88 -14.70 -6.42 3.14
C LYS A 88 -14.24 -6.22 4.58
N ILE A 89 -12.95 -6.34 4.87
CA ILE A 89 -12.37 -6.12 6.21
C ILE A 89 -12.62 -4.68 6.66
N LEU A 90 -12.39 -3.69 5.80
CA LEU A 90 -12.62 -2.28 6.10
C LEU A 90 -14.10 -2.00 6.41
N ARG A 91 -15.05 -2.53 5.62
CA ARG A 91 -16.49 -2.37 5.91
C ARG A 91 -16.87 -2.92 7.29
N LYS A 92 -16.26 -4.04 7.69
CA LYS A 92 -16.52 -4.69 8.99
C LYS A 92 -15.88 -3.90 10.13
N SER A 93 -14.63 -3.46 9.97
CA SER A 93 -13.84 -2.84 11.05
C SER A 93 -14.08 -1.34 11.19
N LEU A 94 -14.51 -0.66 10.13
CA LEU A 94 -14.83 0.77 10.10
C LEU A 94 -16.28 0.98 9.63
N PRO A 95 -17.29 0.52 10.39
CA PRO A 95 -18.70 0.57 9.96
C PRO A 95 -19.24 2.00 9.80
N LEU A 96 -18.55 3.00 10.36
CA LEU A 96 -18.89 4.41 10.27
C LEU A 96 -18.24 5.11 9.05
N LEU A 97 -17.32 4.44 8.35
CA LEU A 97 -16.82 4.92 7.06
C LEU A 97 -17.93 4.72 6.00
N PRO A 98 -18.40 5.79 5.31
CA PRO A 98 -19.50 5.65 4.37
C PRO A 98 -19.18 4.67 3.24
N GLU A 99 -20.12 3.76 2.96
CA GLU A 99 -19.91 2.65 2.02
C GLU A 99 -19.62 3.15 0.59
N GLU A 100 -20.24 4.26 0.20
CA GLU A 100 -20.02 4.94 -1.09
C GLU A 100 -18.56 5.38 -1.30
N LYS A 101 -17.86 5.79 -0.23
CA LYS A 101 -16.44 6.16 -0.31
C LYS A 101 -15.60 4.93 -0.64
N LEU A 102 -15.88 3.79 0.00
CA LEU A 102 -15.20 2.52 -0.31
C LEU A 102 -15.55 1.97 -1.70
N LYS A 103 -16.78 2.17 -2.18
CA LYS A 103 -17.20 1.74 -3.53
C LYS A 103 -16.49 2.52 -4.64
N ASN A 104 -16.26 3.82 -4.41
CA ASN A 104 -15.61 4.71 -5.38
C ASN A 104 -14.11 4.86 -5.15
N ALA A 105 -13.55 4.16 -4.15
CA ALA A 105 -12.14 4.23 -3.84
C ALA A 105 -11.28 3.51 -4.88
N THR A 106 -10.11 4.08 -5.13
CA THR A 106 -9.03 3.43 -5.86
C THR A 106 -8.16 2.67 -4.86
N PHE A 107 -7.85 1.40 -5.17
CA PHE A 107 -6.94 0.59 -4.36
C PHE A 107 -5.60 0.41 -5.07
N LEU A 108 -4.52 0.64 -4.32
CA LEU A 108 -3.14 0.55 -4.82
C LEU A 108 -2.32 -0.34 -3.91
N GLU A 109 -1.61 -1.32 -4.48
CA GLU A 109 -0.56 -2.04 -3.78
C GLU A 109 0.74 -1.24 -3.86
N ILE A 110 1.34 -0.94 -2.71
CA ILE A 110 2.52 -0.07 -2.63
C ILE A 110 3.59 -0.78 -1.82
N GLU A 111 4.75 -0.96 -2.45
CA GLU A 111 6.01 -1.22 -1.76
C GLU A 111 6.74 0.11 -1.57
N GLN A 112 7.28 0.35 -0.39
CA GLN A 112 7.97 1.59 -0.05
C GLN A 112 9.26 1.30 0.70
N SER A 113 10.37 1.88 0.26
CA SER A 113 11.65 1.81 0.96
C SER A 113 12.22 3.21 1.17
N TYR A 114 12.69 3.47 2.39
CA TYR A 114 13.35 4.71 2.74
C TYR A 114 14.83 4.67 2.36
N LEU A 115 15.36 5.81 1.94
CA LEU A 115 16.77 6.02 1.64
C LEU A 115 17.33 7.00 2.67
N ASP A 116 18.66 7.08 2.72
CA ASP A 116 19.34 8.10 3.50
C ASP A 116 18.91 9.51 3.09
N ALA A 117 18.70 10.37 4.08
CA ALA A 117 18.22 11.73 3.90
C ALA A 117 18.76 12.64 5.01
N PRO A 118 18.93 13.94 4.75
CA PRO A 118 19.23 14.91 5.79
C PRO A 118 18.21 14.88 6.93
N ASP A 119 18.63 15.28 8.13
CA ASP A 119 17.80 15.24 9.33
C ASP A 119 16.47 15.99 9.17
N GLY A 120 15.38 15.24 9.24
CA GLY A 120 14.01 15.75 9.12
C GLY A 120 13.43 15.70 7.71
N GLU A 121 14.25 15.43 6.70
CA GLU A 121 13.78 15.13 5.34
C GLU A 121 13.42 13.65 5.19
N GLU A 122 12.63 13.36 4.16
CA GLU A 122 12.28 12.00 3.79
C GLU A 122 12.67 11.75 2.33
N ASN A 123 13.58 10.80 2.12
CA ASN A 123 13.85 10.22 0.80
C ASN A 123 13.26 8.82 0.74
N ARG A 124 12.44 8.55 -0.27
CA ARG A 124 11.87 7.21 -0.47
C ARG A 124 11.77 6.84 -1.94
N VAL A 125 11.74 5.53 -2.19
CA VAL A 125 11.34 4.95 -3.46
C VAL A 125 10.13 4.06 -3.26
N ARG A 126 9.21 4.07 -4.22
CA ARG A 126 7.99 3.27 -4.22
C ARG A 126 7.81 2.48 -5.50
N ALA A 127 7.30 1.27 -5.39
CA ALA A 127 6.70 0.52 -6.49
C ALA A 127 5.19 0.44 -6.26
N ILE A 128 4.40 0.85 -7.25
CA ILE A 128 2.94 0.90 -7.19
C ILE A 128 2.39 -0.15 -8.17
N ASN A 129 1.59 -1.08 -7.66
CA ASN A 129 1.04 -2.23 -8.37
C ASN A 129 2.12 -3.04 -9.14
N ASN A 130 3.37 -3.00 -8.67
CA ASN A 130 4.55 -3.54 -9.36
C ASN A 130 4.73 -3.06 -10.82
N LYS A 131 4.16 -1.91 -11.18
CA LYS A 131 4.15 -1.37 -12.55
C LYS A 131 4.73 0.04 -12.64
N ILE A 132 4.48 0.88 -11.65
CA ILE A 132 4.92 2.27 -11.62
C ILE A 132 5.96 2.43 -10.52
N PHE A 133 7.10 3.06 -10.84
CA PHE A 133 8.19 3.27 -9.90
C PHE A 133 8.45 4.76 -9.73
N VAL A 134 8.49 5.23 -8.47
CA VAL A 134 8.58 6.66 -8.15
C VAL A 134 9.64 6.88 -7.09
N LYS A 135 10.44 7.94 -7.27
CA LYS A 135 11.28 8.50 -6.20
C LYS A 135 10.64 9.76 -5.67
N THR A 136 10.58 9.88 -4.35
CA THR A 136 10.02 11.02 -3.64
C THR A 136 11.08 11.61 -2.70
N VAL A 137 11.15 12.93 -2.67
CA VAL A 137 11.83 13.72 -1.65
C VAL A 137 10.79 14.61 -0.97
N LYS A 138 10.58 14.47 0.34
CA LYS A 138 9.75 15.39 1.14
C LYS A 138 10.63 16.21 2.09
N ILE A 139 10.48 17.53 2.04
CA ILE A 139 11.18 18.49 2.90
C ILE A 139 10.12 19.17 3.79
N PRO A 140 10.21 19.06 5.13
CA PRO A 140 9.23 19.68 6.02
C PRO A 140 9.34 21.21 5.98
N ILE A 141 8.20 21.88 5.90
CA ILE A 141 8.07 23.33 6.01
C ILE A 141 7.42 23.70 7.35
N SER A 142 6.44 22.91 7.77
CA SER A 142 5.79 23.02 9.08
C SER A 142 5.41 21.62 9.60
N ASN A 143 4.61 21.55 10.67
CA ASN A 143 4.12 20.28 11.20
C ASN A 143 3.20 19.53 10.21
N ILE A 144 2.54 20.26 9.32
CA ILE A 144 1.57 19.70 8.37
C ILE A 144 1.91 20.01 6.91
N GLU A 145 2.78 20.99 6.64
CA GLU A 145 3.18 21.36 5.28
C GLU A 145 4.55 20.79 4.92
N ARG A 146 4.65 20.18 3.73
CA ARG A 146 5.87 19.63 3.16
C ARG A 146 6.04 20.10 1.72
N LYS A 147 7.28 20.42 1.33
CA LYS A 147 7.63 20.51 -0.09
C LYS A 147 7.94 19.13 -0.61
N GLU A 148 7.24 18.74 -1.66
CA GLU A 148 7.37 17.42 -2.26
C GLU A 148 7.92 17.51 -3.68
N ASN A 149 8.82 16.57 -3.98
CA ASN A 149 9.28 16.31 -5.32
C ASN A 149 9.14 14.83 -5.64
N GLU A 150 8.09 14.48 -6.36
CA GLU A 150 7.92 13.14 -6.92
C GLU A 150 8.38 13.12 -8.38
N ARG A 151 9.11 12.06 -8.75
CA ARG A 151 9.44 11.80 -10.15
C ARG A 151 9.37 10.31 -10.47
N PRO A 152 8.86 9.95 -11.66
CA PRO A 152 8.96 8.57 -12.13
C PRO A 152 10.43 8.19 -12.30
N ILE A 153 10.73 6.92 -12.05
CA ILE A 153 12.04 6.30 -12.26
C ILE A 153 11.87 4.99 -13.02
N SER A 154 12.95 4.47 -13.60
CA SER A 154 12.94 3.15 -14.23
C SER A 154 12.84 2.04 -13.16
N LYS A 155 12.35 0.87 -13.56
CA LYS A 155 12.36 -0.35 -12.72
C LYS A 155 13.78 -0.71 -12.26
N ASP A 156 14.76 -0.58 -13.16
CA ASP A 156 16.16 -0.84 -12.84
C ASP A 156 16.72 0.14 -11.81
N ASP A 157 16.40 1.43 -11.92
CA ASP A 157 16.84 2.42 -10.93
C ASP A 157 16.16 2.20 -9.58
N TYR A 158 14.89 1.78 -9.55
CA TYR A 158 14.22 1.37 -8.32
C TYR A 158 15.02 0.27 -7.61
N TYR A 159 15.38 -0.82 -8.32
CA TYR A 159 16.17 -1.90 -7.73
C TYR A 159 17.59 -1.47 -7.34
N LYS A 160 18.22 -0.55 -8.08
CA LYS A 160 19.51 0.03 -7.67
C LYS A 160 19.38 0.80 -6.36
N TYR A 161 18.33 1.61 -6.19
CA TYR A 161 18.09 2.34 -4.94
C TYR A 161 17.83 1.41 -3.75
N LEU A 162 17.19 0.26 -3.96
CA LEU A 162 16.97 -0.73 -2.91
C LEU A 162 18.27 -1.24 -2.28
N ASN A 163 19.40 -1.22 -3.00
CA ASN A 163 20.71 -1.60 -2.45
C ASN A 163 21.23 -0.62 -1.38
N SER A 164 20.69 0.61 -1.37
CA SER A 164 21.05 1.68 -0.42
C SER A 164 19.91 2.02 0.55
N LYS A 165 18.89 1.16 0.66
CA LYS A 165 17.75 1.42 1.53
C LYS A 165 18.14 1.36 2.99
N ILE A 166 17.45 2.16 3.81
CA ILE A 166 17.55 2.11 5.26
C ILE A 166 16.33 1.36 5.79
N GLY A 167 16.59 0.34 6.63
CA GLY A 167 15.54 -0.47 7.23
C GLY A 167 14.85 -1.41 6.25
N ASN A 168 13.65 -1.85 6.62
CA ASN A 168 12.86 -2.80 5.86
C ASN A 168 12.01 -2.08 4.78
N THR A 169 11.73 -2.80 3.70
CA THR A 169 10.71 -2.37 2.74
C THR A 169 9.35 -2.57 3.38
N LEU A 170 8.53 -1.52 3.39
CA LEU A 170 7.16 -1.56 3.87
C LEU A 170 6.24 -1.95 2.73
N GLU A 171 5.22 -2.74 3.05
CA GLU A 171 4.19 -3.15 2.09
C GLU A 171 2.83 -2.72 2.62
N LYS A 172 2.03 -2.09 1.76
CA LYS A 172 0.70 -1.63 2.13
C LYS A 172 -0.26 -1.66 0.95
N ILE A 173 -1.54 -1.79 1.27
CA ILE A 173 -2.62 -1.48 0.34
C ILE A 173 -3.19 -0.11 0.72
N ARG A 174 -3.14 0.82 -0.21
CA ARG A 174 -3.74 2.15 -0.06
C ARG A 174 -5.12 2.16 -0.66
N CYS A 175 -6.13 2.48 0.15
CA CYS A 175 -7.48 2.81 -0.28
C CYS A 175 -7.58 4.33 -0.37
N GLN A 176 -7.64 4.86 -1.58
CA GLN A 176 -7.65 6.29 -1.87
C GLN A 176 -9.03 6.72 -2.36
N PHE A 177 -9.59 7.77 -1.78
CA PHE A 177 -10.79 8.44 -2.29
C PHE A 177 -10.72 9.94 -2.05
N LYS A 178 -11.59 10.69 -2.74
CA LYS A 178 -11.73 12.13 -2.56
C LYS A 178 -13.10 12.48 -2.00
N ASP A 179 -13.12 13.53 -1.19
CA ASP A 179 -14.33 14.22 -0.75
C ASP A 179 -14.13 15.72 -1.00
N ASP A 180 -14.88 16.26 -1.95
CA ASP A 180 -14.62 17.59 -2.53
C ASP A 180 -13.14 17.74 -2.97
N GLU A 181 -12.42 18.70 -2.39
CA GLU A 181 -11.01 18.98 -2.67
C GLU A 181 -10.03 18.25 -1.73
N ILE A 182 -10.54 17.44 -0.80
CA ILE A 182 -9.75 16.71 0.20
C ILE A 182 -9.49 15.29 -0.28
N THR A 183 -8.23 14.86 -0.26
CA THR A 183 -7.85 13.47 -0.58
C THR A 183 -7.66 12.69 0.72
N TYR A 184 -8.15 11.45 0.73
CA TYR A 184 -8.00 10.51 1.84
C TYR A 184 -7.25 9.29 1.36
N ASP A 185 -6.10 9.03 1.98
CA ASP A 185 -5.25 7.89 1.72
C ASP A 185 -5.23 6.99 2.96
N ILE A 186 -6.08 5.96 2.95
CA ILE A 186 -6.10 4.95 4.00
C ILE A 186 -5.07 3.87 3.65
N ASP A 187 -3.96 3.85 4.37
CA ASP A 187 -2.89 2.87 4.26
C ASP A 187 -3.12 1.70 5.21
N ILE A 188 -3.27 0.49 4.65
CA ILE A 188 -3.32 -0.77 5.39
C ILE A 188 -1.99 -1.50 5.21
N TYR A 189 -1.18 -1.56 6.27
CA TYR A 189 0.11 -2.22 6.23
C TYR A 189 -0.04 -3.74 6.28
N THR A 190 0.63 -4.41 5.34
CA THR A 190 0.59 -5.87 5.15
C THR A 190 1.93 -6.54 5.43
N ASP A 191 3.02 -5.78 5.60
CA ASP A 191 4.31 -6.34 6.01
C ASP A 191 4.25 -6.91 7.42
N VAL A 192 5.12 -7.87 7.73
CA VAL A 192 5.11 -8.62 9.00
C VAL A 192 5.25 -7.74 10.25
N ASN A 193 5.95 -6.61 10.17
CA ASN A 193 6.24 -5.77 11.33
C ASN A 193 5.09 -4.81 11.64
N LEU A 194 4.40 -4.33 10.61
CA LEU A 194 3.28 -3.40 10.72
C LEU A 194 1.95 -4.04 10.32
N THR A 195 1.86 -5.37 10.27
CA THR A 195 0.65 -6.09 9.81
C THR A 195 -0.59 -5.60 10.55
N GLY A 196 -1.58 -5.14 9.80
CA GLY A 196 -2.87 -4.69 10.31
C GLY A 196 -2.85 -3.28 10.92
N VAL A 197 -1.71 -2.57 10.94
CA VAL A 197 -1.69 -1.14 11.25
C VAL A 197 -2.37 -0.38 10.13
N VAL A 198 -3.23 0.58 10.50
CA VAL A 198 -3.94 1.42 9.55
C VAL A 198 -3.73 2.90 9.88
N ILE A 199 -3.36 3.67 8.86
CA ILE A 199 -3.18 5.11 8.94
C ILE A 199 -4.05 5.75 7.86
N VAL A 200 -4.76 6.82 8.18
CA VAL A 200 -5.34 7.71 7.18
C VAL A 200 -4.51 8.98 7.10
N GLU A 201 -4.06 9.28 5.89
CA GLU A 201 -3.44 10.55 5.52
C GLU A 201 -4.49 11.38 4.79
N VAL A 202 -4.73 12.59 5.29
CA VAL A 202 -5.70 13.54 4.74
C VAL A 202 -4.93 14.70 4.14
N GLU A 203 -5.03 14.88 2.83
CA GLU A 203 -4.37 15.96 2.09
C GLU A 203 -5.36 17.07 1.79
N PHE A 204 -4.95 18.31 2.07
CA PHE A 204 -5.78 19.50 1.97
C PHE A 204 -5.29 20.42 0.84
N PRO A 205 -6.21 21.12 0.16
CA PRO A 205 -5.84 22.09 -0.88
C PRO A 205 -5.23 23.38 -0.30
N SER A 206 -5.37 23.63 1.01
CA SER A 206 -4.83 24.82 1.68
C SER A 206 -4.78 24.66 3.19
N GLN A 207 -3.99 25.53 3.85
CA GLN A 207 -3.89 25.59 5.31
C GLN A 207 -5.25 25.84 5.97
N LYS A 208 -6.06 26.73 5.38
CA LYS A 208 -7.41 27.04 5.88
C LYS A 208 -8.30 25.80 5.91
N HIS A 209 -8.21 24.91 4.93
CA HIS A 209 -8.98 23.66 4.94
C HIS A 209 -8.50 22.72 6.04
N ALA A 210 -7.18 22.59 6.24
CA ALA A 210 -6.60 21.76 7.29
C ALA A 210 -7.00 22.24 8.70
N ASP A 211 -7.01 23.56 8.93
CA ASP A 211 -7.34 24.19 10.21
C ASP A 211 -8.83 24.04 10.57
N ASN A 212 -9.72 24.10 9.57
CA ASN A 212 -11.16 23.93 9.78
C ASN A 212 -11.61 22.46 9.71
N PHE A 213 -10.69 21.53 9.40
CA PHE A 213 -11.02 20.12 9.28
C PHE A 213 -11.31 19.50 10.64
N ILE A 214 -12.52 18.96 10.77
CA ILE A 214 -12.96 18.17 11.92
C ILE A 214 -12.88 16.69 11.52
N PRO A 215 -11.97 15.90 12.12
CA PRO A 215 -11.85 14.48 11.83
C PRO A 215 -13.18 13.75 12.07
N PRO A 216 -13.67 12.94 11.10
CA PRO A 216 -14.82 12.06 11.29
C PRO A 216 -14.65 11.11 12.49
N ASN A 217 -15.76 10.65 13.06
CA ASN A 217 -15.76 9.78 14.24
C ASN A 217 -15.09 8.40 14.07
N TRP A 218 -14.83 7.97 12.83
CA TRP A 218 -14.08 6.74 12.53
C TRP A 218 -12.56 6.95 12.55
N PHE A 219 -12.10 8.20 12.63
CA PHE A 219 -10.69 8.51 12.83
C PHE A 219 -10.28 8.19 14.28
N GLY A 220 -9.05 7.73 14.45
CA GLY A 220 -8.44 7.62 15.77
C GLY A 220 -7.49 8.78 16.06
N ILE A 221 -6.38 8.47 16.71
CA ILE A 221 -5.44 9.47 17.26
C ILE A 221 -4.66 10.14 16.13
N GLU A 222 -4.61 11.47 16.15
CA GLU A 222 -3.76 12.23 15.24
C GLU A 222 -2.26 11.95 15.50
N VAL A 223 -1.56 11.54 14.44
CA VAL A 223 -0.12 11.31 14.45
C VAL A 223 0.58 12.65 14.29
N LYS A 224 1.21 13.10 15.36
CA LYS A 224 2.03 14.31 15.33
C LYS A 224 3.47 13.97 14.91
N PRO A 225 4.13 14.82 14.10
CA PRO A 225 5.57 14.69 13.87
C PRO A 225 6.30 14.67 15.21
N LYS A 226 7.41 13.92 15.31
CA LYS A 226 8.29 14.04 16.48
C LYS A 226 8.76 15.49 16.56
N SER A 227 8.39 16.20 17.62
CA SER A 227 9.01 17.49 17.94
C SER A 227 10.50 17.26 18.19
N LYS A 228 11.36 18.06 17.56
CA LYS A 228 12.76 18.13 17.96
C LYS A 228 12.79 18.68 19.39
N ASN A 229 13.06 17.83 20.37
CA ASN A 229 13.59 18.26 21.67
C ASN A 229 15.10 18.26 21.58
#